data_AF-A0A1H3QH50-F1
#
_entry.id   AF-A0A1H3QH50-F1
#
_cell.length_a   1.000
_cell.length_b   1.000
_cell.length_c   1.000
_cell.angle_alpha   90.00
_cell.angle_beta   90.00
_cell.angle_gamma   90.00
#
_symmetry.space_group_name_H-M   'P 1'
#
loop_
_entity.id
_entity.type
_entity.pdbx_description
1 polymer ?
#
loop_
_entity_poly.entity_id
_entity_poly.type
_entity_poly.pdbx_seq_one_letter_code
_entity_poly.pdbx_strand_id
1 'polypeptide(L)'
;MGFMGIACNLNCGHCSYNQNVFLGIGFSYIHLSSILEWYEEEEGRQYIREFINNKETSFECYDGLYVCQKCCYLLNKVHLHMKSGTQSYTNTHTCPRCNTQMPSKPLVDINQSDVLDCPDCGQEKLKVSFYMDWD
;
A
#
# COMPACT_ATOMS: atom_id res chain seq x y z
N MET A 1 -16.88 5.90 -10.91
CA MET A 1 -17.57 6.61 -9.82
C MET A 1 -18.08 5.54 -8.87
N GLY A 2 -17.48 5.20 -7.75
CA GLY A 2 -16.11 5.35 -7.23
C GLY A 2 -15.87 4.10 -6.37
N PHE A 3 -14.67 3.52 -6.40
CA PHE A 3 -14.29 2.57 -5.34
C PHE A 3 -13.35 3.30 -4.42
N MET A 4 -14.02 3.94 -3.48
CA MET A 4 -13.57 4.24 -2.14
C MET A 4 -13.08 2.93 -1.51
N GLY A 5 -11.95 2.99 -0.79
CA GLY A 5 -11.16 1.83 -0.41
C GLY A 5 -11.91 0.65 0.20
N ILE A 6 -11.20 -0.45 0.42
CA ILE A 6 -11.73 -1.67 1.01
C ILE A 6 -10.86 -2.10 2.18
N ALA A 7 -11.49 -2.72 3.18
CA ALA A 7 -10.80 -3.43 4.24
C ALA A 7 -11.20 -4.90 4.20
N CYS A 8 -10.19 -5.76 4.25
CA CYS A 8 -10.37 -7.20 4.26
C CYS A 8 -9.51 -7.85 5.33
N ASN A 9 -9.84 -9.09 5.64
CA ASN A 9 -9.04 -9.97 6.45
C ASN A 9 -8.40 -11.03 5.55
N LEU A 10 -7.09 -11.22 5.69
CA LEU A 10 -6.34 -12.33 5.13
C LEU A 10 -6.12 -13.37 6.22
N ASN A 11 -6.54 -14.60 5.99
CA ASN A 11 -6.30 -15.69 6.94
C ASN A 11 -5.83 -16.99 6.28
N CYS A 12 -5.10 -17.76 7.06
CA CYS A 12 -4.70 -19.12 6.74
C CYS A 12 -5.65 -20.08 7.49
N GLY A 13 -6.28 -21.01 6.77
CA GLY A 13 -6.94 -22.19 7.33
C GLY A 13 -5.99 -23.28 7.85
N HIS A 14 -4.69 -23.24 7.55
CA HIS A 14 -3.69 -24.21 8.05
C HIS A 14 -2.97 -23.76 9.32
N CYS A 15 -2.65 -22.46 9.46
CA CYS A 15 -1.93 -21.91 10.60
C CYS A 15 -2.65 -20.70 11.21
N SER A 16 -2.08 -20.09 12.25
CA SER A 16 -2.69 -18.94 12.94
C SER A 16 -2.50 -17.60 12.22
N TYR A 17 -1.99 -17.57 10.99
CA TYR A 17 -1.77 -16.33 10.26
C TYR A 17 -3.09 -15.61 10.01
N ASN A 18 -3.15 -14.36 10.44
CA ASN A 18 -4.29 -13.48 10.30
C ASN A 18 -3.79 -12.03 10.20
N GLN A 19 -4.25 -11.30 9.18
CA GLN A 19 -3.87 -9.90 8.98
C GLN A 19 -5.04 -9.10 8.39
N ASN A 20 -5.32 -7.93 8.97
CA ASN A 20 -6.19 -6.94 8.34
C ASN A 20 -5.41 -6.15 7.29
N VAL A 21 -6.04 -5.92 6.14
CA VAL A 21 -5.45 -5.18 5.02
C VAL A 21 -6.44 -4.15 4.53
N PHE A 22 -5.94 -2.92 4.38
CA PHE A 22 -6.64 -1.78 3.79
C PHE A 22 -6.10 -1.52 2.40
N LEU A 23 -6.97 -1.34 1.41
CA LEU A 23 -6.60 -1.06 0.03
C LEU A 23 -7.38 0.15 -0.48
N GLY A 24 -6.77 0.96 -1.32
CA GLY A 24 -7.44 2.06 -2.00
C GLY A 24 -7.20 3.42 -1.35
N ILE A 25 -8.12 4.34 -1.59
CA ILE A 25 -7.95 5.78 -1.34
C ILE A 25 -9.05 6.22 -0.37
N GLY A 26 -8.66 6.97 0.66
CA GLY A 26 -9.59 7.70 1.53
C GLY A 26 -9.60 9.22 1.26
N PHE A 27 -10.55 9.95 1.83
CA PHE A 27 -10.64 11.42 1.66
C PHE A 27 -9.32 12.19 1.94
N SER A 28 -8.50 11.73 2.88
CA SER A 28 -7.24 12.40 3.26
C SER A 28 -6.11 12.26 2.22
N TYR A 29 -6.33 11.50 1.15
CA TYR A 29 -5.37 11.19 0.09
C TYR A 29 -5.56 12.10 -1.13
N ILE A 30 -6.60 12.94 -1.16
CA ILE A 30 -7.02 13.74 -2.33
C ILE A 30 -6.09 14.93 -2.58
N HIS A 31 -5.44 15.43 -1.53
CA HIS A 31 -4.57 16.61 -1.61
C HIS A 31 -3.24 16.36 -0.91
N LEU A 32 -2.15 16.82 -1.52
CA LEU A 32 -0.81 16.81 -0.91
C LEU A 32 -0.77 17.53 0.44
N SER A 33 -1.58 18.58 0.62
CA SER A 33 -1.75 19.26 1.92
C SER A 33 -2.26 18.31 3.00
N SER A 34 -3.28 17.52 2.67
CA SER A 34 -3.88 16.55 3.58
C SER A 34 -2.95 15.38 3.84
N ILE A 35 -2.25 14.87 2.82
CA ILE A 35 -1.23 13.82 2.95
C ILE A 35 -0.12 14.26 3.90
N LEU A 36 0.34 15.52 3.82
CA LEU A 36 1.39 16.05 4.68
C LEU A 36 1.05 15.99 6.19
N GLU A 37 -0.23 16.02 6.55
CA GLU A 37 -0.66 16.02 7.96
C GLU A 37 -0.45 14.66 8.63
N TRP A 38 -0.58 13.56 7.89
CA TRP A 38 -0.52 12.20 8.44
C TRP A 38 0.64 11.35 7.90
N TYR A 39 1.29 11.74 6.81
CA TYR A 39 2.38 10.97 6.23
C TYR A 39 3.64 11.02 7.09
N GLU A 40 4.19 9.86 7.45
CA GLU A 40 5.26 9.74 8.47
C GLU A 40 6.68 9.86 7.90
N GLU A 41 6.92 9.42 6.66
CA GLU A 41 8.29 9.35 6.10
C GLU A 41 8.84 10.74 5.76
N GLU A 42 9.87 11.19 6.48
CA GLU A 42 10.43 12.55 6.36
C GLU A 42 10.89 12.92 4.94
N GLU A 43 11.51 11.98 4.21
CA GLU A 43 11.90 12.22 2.81
C GLU A 43 10.67 12.53 1.93
N GLY A 44 9.62 11.73 2.02
CA GLY A 44 8.40 12.00 1.27
C GLY A 44 7.70 13.27 1.75
N ARG A 45 7.73 13.59 3.06
CA ARG A 45 7.24 14.89 3.58
C ARG A 45 8.00 16.07 2.97
N GLN A 46 9.30 15.96 2.73
CA GLN A 46 10.08 16.99 2.05
C GLN A 46 9.60 17.19 0.60
N TYR A 47 9.47 16.11 -0.17
CA TYR A 47 8.94 16.19 -1.54
C TYR A 47 7.50 16.72 -1.61
N ILE A 48 6.64 16.33 -0.66
CA ILE A 48 5.28 16.89 -0.57
C ILE A 48 5.35 18.42 -0.41
N ARG A 49 6.18 18.93 0.51
CA ARG A 49 6.33 20.39 0.73
C ARG A 49 6.88 21.11 -0.49
N GLU A 50 7.76 20.48 -1.26
CA GLU A 50 8.29 21.05 -2.51
C GLU A 50 7.22 21.10 -3.61
N PHE A 51 6.44 20.04 -3.75
CA PHE A 51 5.53 19.87 -4.89
C PHE A 51 4.13 20.45 -4.68
N ILE A 52 3.71 20.69 -3.42
CA ILE A 52 2.35 21.12 -3.05
C ILE A 52 1.89 22.42 -3.72
N ASN A 53 2.81 23.35 -3.99
CA ASN A 53 2.50 24.65 -4.60
C ASN A 53 2.72 24.66 -6.13
N ASN A 54 3.21 23.57 -6.70
CA ASN A 54 3.42 23.47 -8.14
C ASN A 54 2.16 22.94 -8.84
N LYS A 55 1.60 23.76 -9.74
CA LYS A 55 0.38 23.46 -10.49
C LYS A 55 0.53 22.30 -11.48
N GLU A 56 1.76 21.97 -11.87
CA GLU A 56 2.06 20.85 -12.77
C GLU A 56 2.22 19.53 -12.04
N THR A 57 2.14 19.52 -10.70
CA THR A 57 2.32 18.32 -9.91
C THR A 57 1.17 17.34 -10.14
N SER A 58 1.51 16.11 -10.50
CA SER A 58 0.60 14.96 -10.45
C SER A 58 1.07 13.97 -9.40
N PHE A 59 0.15 13.28 -8.74
CA PHE A 59 0.51 12.26 -7.75
C PHE A 59 -0.52 11.12 -7.69
N GLU A 60 -0.06 9.99 -7.20
CA GLU A 60 -0.86 8.82 -6.84
C GLU A 60 -0.58 8.51 -5.36
N CYS A 61 -1.62 8.46 -4.53
CA CYS A 61 -1.50 8.11 -3.12
C CYS A 61 -2.62 7.13 -2.75
N TYR A 62 -2.30 5.96 -2.21
CA TYR A 62 -3.28 4.95 -1.78
C TYR A 62 -2.66 3.91 -0.84
N ASP A 63 -3.48 3.27 0.00
CA ASP A 63 -3.09 2.06 0.71
C ASP A 63 -3.02 0.86 -0.24
N GLY A 64 -1.96 0.07 -0.09
CA GLY A 64 -1.76 -1.13 -0.90
C GLY A 64 -1.09 -2.25 -0.12
N LEU A 65 -1.09 -3.44 -0.73
CA LEU A 65 -0.41 -4.62 -0.19
C LEU A 65 0.84 -4.95 -0.99
N TYR A 66 2.01 -4.73 -0.40
CA TYR A 66 3.30 -5.14 -0.97
C TYR A 66 3.58 -6.60 -0.63
N VAL A 67 3.95 -7.38 -1.65
CA VAL A 67 4.33 -8.80 -1.50
C VAL A 67 5.83 -8.95 -1.69
N CYS A 68 6.53 -9.41 -0.65
CA CYS A 68 7.96 -9.68 -0.75
C CYS A 68 8.21 -10.86 -1.69
N GLN A 69 8.92 -10.61 -2.79
CA GLN A 69 9.25 -11.65 -3.78
C GLN A 69 10.24 -12.72 -3.26
N LYS A 70 10.88 -12.50 -2.10
CA LYS A 70 11.85 -13.43 -1.52
C LYS A 70 11.27 -14.34 -0.44
N CYS A 71 10.35 -13.82 0.38
CA CYS A 71 9.85 -14.55 1.57
C CYS A 71 8.32 -14.48 1.74
N CYS A 72 7.62 -13.98 0.72
CA CYS A 72 6.17 -13.82 0.65
C CYS A 72 5.56 -12.95 1.75
N TYR A 73 6.37 -12.26 2.57
CA TYR A 73 5.86 -11.35 3.59
C TYR A 73 4.97 -10.27 2.98
N LEU A 74 3.83 -10.02 3.63
CA LEU A 74 2.79 -9.10 3.19
C LEU A 74 2.84 -7.82 4.01
N LEU A 75 3.14 -6.70 3.36
CA LEU A 75 3.25 -5.39 4.01
C LEU A 75 2.13 -4.47 3.51
N ASN A 76 1.19 -4.14 4.40
CA ASN A 76 0.15 -3.16 4.10
C ASN A 76 0.63 -1.75 4.46
N LYS A 77 0.93 -0.94 3.44
CA LYS A 77 1.50 0.41 3.56
C LYS A 77 1.04 1.29 2.39
N VAL A 78 1.15 2.59 2.58
CA VAL A 78 0.84 3.61 1.57
C VAL A 78 1.86 3.55 0.43
N HIS A 79 1.34 3.60 -0.80
CA HIS A 79 2.07 3.99 -2.00
C HIS A 79 1.90 5.50 -2.21
N LEU A 80 3.01 6.21 -2.35
CA LEU A 80 3.04 7.62 -2.73
C LEU A 80 4.01 7.78 -3.91
N HIS A 81 3.44 8.11 -5.07
CA HIS A 81 4.20 8.54 -6.24
C HIS A 81 3.85 9.98 -6.57
N MET A 82 4.85 10.82 -6.77
CA MET A 82 4.66 12.22 -7.16
C MET A 82 5.58 12.56 -8.33
N LYS A 83 5.10 13.45 -9.21
CA LYS A 83 5.88 13.96 -10.34
C LYS A 83 5.61 15.45 -10.51
N SER A 84 6.67 16.22 -10.72
CA SER A 84 6.61 17.66 -10.98
C SER A 84 7.71 18.04 -11.97
N GLY A 85 7.34 18.38 -13.21
CA GLY A 85 8.30 18.60 -14.30
C GLY A 85 9.21 17.39 -14.54
N THR A 86 10.52 17.57 -14.33
CA THR A 86 11.55 16.52 -14.47
C THR A 86 11.83 15.75 -13.18
N GLN A 87 11.27 16.19 -12.05
CA GLN A 87 11.47 15.55 -10.76
C GLN A 87 10.36 14.53 -10.49
N SER A 88 10.73 13.41 -9.87
CA SER A 88 9.79 12.39 -9.42
C SER A 88 10.25 11.79 -8.11
N TYR A 89 9.28 11.44 -7.27
CA TYR A 89 9.50 10.71 -6.04
C TYR A 89 8.55 9.51 -5.98
N THR A 90 9.04 8.38 -5.51
CA THR A 90 8.23 7.22 -5.16
C THR A 90 8.77 6.68 -3.85
N ASN A 91 7.92 6.55 -2.83
CA ASN A 91 8.35 5.93 -1.60
C ASN A 91 8.71 4.46 -1.82
N THR A 92 9.64 3.96 -1.01
CA THR A 92 10.10 2.58 -1.17
C THR A 92 10.17 1.88 0.17
N HIS A 93 9.87 0.58 0.15
CA HIS A 93 9.79 -0.22 1.36
C HIS A 93 10.82 -1.33 1.34
N THR A 94 11.39 -1.63 2.50
CA THR A 94 12.22 -2.81 2.70
C THR A 94 11.42 -3.86 3.45
N CYS A 95 11.54 -5.13 3.06
CA CYS A 95 10.90 -6.23 3.74
C CYS A 95 11.39 -6.34 5.19
N PRO A 96 10.53 -6.23 6.22
CA PRO A 96 10.96 -6.30 7.60
C PRO A 96 11.44 -7.70 8.02
N ARG A 97 11.07 -8.74 7.26
CA ARG A 97 11.44 -10.13 7.55
C ARG A 97 12.79 -10.53 6.98
N CYS A 98 13.13 -10.07 5.77
CA CYS A 98 14.30 -10.55 5.03
C CYS A 98 15.19 -9.44 4.46
N ASN A 99 14.90 -8.18 4.79
CA ASN A 99 15.64 -6.98 4.39
C ASN A 99 15.83 -6.80 2.87
N THR A 100 14.99 -7.45 2.07
CA THR A 100 14.99 -7.31 0.61
C THR A 100 14.09 -6.16 0.20
N GLN A 101 14.50 -5.39 -0.81
CA GLN A 101 13.69 -4.33 -1.39
C GLN A 101 12.34 -4.86 -1.86
N MET A 102 11.26 -4.19 -1.47
CA MET A 102 9.91 -4.51 -1.94
C MET A 102 9.69 -3.99 -3.36
N PRO A 103 8.74 -4.58 -4.12
CA PRO A 103 8.32 -4.01 -5.39
C PRO A 103 7.93 -2.53 -5.26
N SER A 104 8.13 -1.74 -6.31
CA SER A 104 7.82 -0.30 -6.30
C SER A 104 6.32 0.01 -6.23
N LYS A 105 5.48 -0.90 -6.72
CA LYS A 105 4.01 -0.79 -6.67
C LYS A 105 3.40 -1.95 -5.87
N PRO A 106 2.45 -1.67 -4.97
CA PRO A 106 1.73 -2.71 -4.26
C PRO A 106 0.59 -3.28 -5.12
N LEU A 107 -0.01 -4.36 -4.64
CA LEU A 107 -1.31 -4.83 -5.10
C LEU A 107 -2.40 -3.89 -4.60
N VAL A 108 -3.33 -3.55 -5.50
CA VAL A 108 -4.51 -2.70 -5.23
C VAL A 108 -5.82 -3.45 -5.33
N ASP A 109 -5.78 -4.67 -5.89
CA ASP A 109 -6.91 -5.58 -5.97
C ASP A 109 -6.45 -6.98 -5.55
N ILE A 110 -7.16 -7.55 -4.59
CA ILE A 110 -6.93 -8.88 -4.01
C ILE A 110 -8.18 -9.77 -4.14
N ASN A 111 -9.19 -9.34 -4.90
CA ASN A 111 -10.42 -10.10 -5.15
C ASN A 111 -10.15 -11.46 -5.83
N GLN A 112 -8.93 -11.66 -6.34
CA GLN A 112 -8.45 -12.95 -6.83
C GLN A 112 -7.50 -13.56 -5.80
N SER A 113 -8.07 -14.09 -4.70
CA SER A 113 -7.37 -14.77 -3.60
C SER A 113 -6.44 -15.92 -4.02
N ASP A 114 -6.43 -16.29 -5.30
CA ASP A 114 -5.68 -17.41 -5.84
C ASP A 114 -4.15 -17.21 -5.84
N VAL A 115 -3.64 -16.03 -5.49
CA VAL A 115 -2.22 -15.69 -5.66
C VAL A 115 -1.42 -15.70 -4.36
N LEU A 116 -1.98 -15.29 -3.22
CA LEU A 116 -1.18 -15.01 -2.02
C LEU A 116 -0.89 -16.27 -1.20
N ASP A 117 0.36 -16.72 -1.21
CA ASP A 117 0.84 -17.76 -0.31
C ASP A 117 0.87 -17.26 1.14
N CYS A 118 0.50 -18.13 2.09
CA CYS A 118 0.68 -17.82 3.50
C CYS A 118 2.17 -17.58 3.81
N PRO A 119 2.57 -16.40 4.33
CA PRO A 119 3.96 -16.13 4.62
C PRO A 119 4.51 -16.98 5.77
N ASP A 120 3.67 -17.47 6.67
CA ASP A 120 4.10 -18.20 7.86
C ASP A 120 4.37 -19.68 7.57
N CYS A 121 3.44 -20.36 6.87
CA CYS A 121 3.56 -21.80 6.62
C CYS A 121 3.83 -22.15 5.15
N GLY A 122 3.48 -21.29 4.19
CA GLY A 122 3.59 -21.57 2.75
C GLY A 122 2.77 -22.76 2.24
N GLN A 123 1.89 -23.35 3.05
CA GLN A 123 1.19 -24.59 2.73
C GLN A 123 -0.10 -24.40 1.93
N GLU A 124 -0.68 -23.20 1.98
CA GLU A 124 -1.91 -22.88 1.28
C GLU A 124 -1.99 -21.39 0.93
N LYS A 125 -2.95 -21.08 0.05
CA LYS A 125 -3.31 -19.72 -0.30
C LYS A 125 -4.16 -19.09 0.80
N LEU A 126 -3.95 -17.80 1.02
CA LEU A 126 -4.72 -17.03 1.99
C LEU A 126 -6.16 -16.84 1.50
N LYS A 127 -7.11 -17.03 2.41
CA LYS A 127 -8.50 -16.67 2.16
C LYS A 127 -8.68 -15.19 2.43
N VAL A 128 -9.44 -14.53 1.56
CA VAL A 128 -9.77 -13.12 1.66
C VAL A 128 -11.21 -12.99 2.13
N SER A 129 -11.46 -12.18 3.16
CA SER A 129 -12.80 -11.88 3.67
C SER A 129 -12.97 -10.37 3.78
N PHE A 130 -13.70 -9.77 2.84
CA PHE A 130 -14.03 -8.35 2.84
C PHE A 130 -15.07 -8.06 3.92
N TYR A 131 -14.87 -7.00 4.69
CA TYR A 131 -15.76 -6.65 5.81
C TYR A 131 -16.14 -5.17 5.86
N MET A 132 -15.49 -4.31 5.08
CA MET A 132 -15.79 -2.88 5.05
C MET A 132 -15.36 -2.28 3.72
N ASP A 133 -16.19 -1.38 3.22
CA ASP A 133 -15.84 -0.41 2.19
C ASP A 133 -15.82 0.97 2.86
N TRP A 134 -14.94 1.87 2.43
CA TRP A 134 -14.72 3.16 3.10
C TRP A 134 -14.25 4.25 2.15
N ASP A 135 -14.70 5.47 2.44
CA ASP A 135 -14.56 6.68 1.63
C ASP A 135 -13.42 7.60 2.06
#